data_AF-A0A5X2ESM5-F1
#
_entry.id   AF-A0A5X2ESM5-F1
#
_cell.length_a   1.000
_cell.length_b   1.000
_cell.length_c   1.000
_cell.angle_alpha   90.00
_cell.angle_beta   90.00
_cell.angle_gamma   90.00
#
_symmetry.space_group_name_H-M   'P 1'
#
loop_
_entity.id
_entity.type
_entity.pdbx_description
1 polymer ?
#
loop_
_entity_poly.entity_id
_entity_poly.type
_entity_poly.pdbx_seq_one_letter_code
_entity_poly.pdbx_strand_id
1 'polypeptide(L)'
;MIKNNELIHPFDVTSNESGKTYQLTPNSSKSVQPVALLRLSVFTPVGTKENRDRNFEVDASDELSCMEIARSEGYDDIKITGVKLSMSTDFKCWLGIIMAFSKYGFTSEKITLTFNEFAKMCGISSTNINKRTRARF
;
A
#
# COMPACT_ATOMS: atom_id res chain seq x y z
N MET A 1 -20.75 3.40 19.08
CA MET A 1 -19.60 3.65 18.19
C MET A 1 -18.41 2.89 18.76
N ILE A 2 -18.12 1.70 18.22
CA ILE A 2 -16.96 0.89 18.63
C ILE A 2 -15.74 1.47 17.92
N LYS A 3 -14.70 1.81 18.68
CA LYS A 3 -13.43 2.31 18.13
C LYS A 3 -12.76 1.17 17.37
N ASN A 4 -12.13 1.46 16.21
CA ASN A 4 -11.39 0.49 15.38
C ASN A 4 -10.24 -0.27 16.09
N ASN A 5 -10.07 -0.11 17.40
CA ASN A 5 -9.06 -0.75 18.24
C ASN A 5 -9.49 -2.12 18.84
N GLU A 6 -10.67 -2.66 18.50
CA GLU A 6 -11.17 -3.95 19.01
C GLU A 6 -11.46 -4.99 17.91
N LEU A 7 -10.83 -4.87 16.75
CA LEU A 7 -10.93 -5.89 15.69
C LEU A 7 -9.93 -7.02 15.98
N ILE A 8 -10.38 -8.28 15.85
CA ILE A 8 -9.61 -9.48 16.21
C ILE A 8 -8.71 -9.90 15.04
N HIS A 9 -9.12 -9.58 13.81
CA HIS A 9 -8.38 -9.85 12.59
C HIS A 9 -8.20 -8.57 11.75
N PRO A 10 -7.05 -8.36 11.08
CA PRO A 10 -6.76 -7.14 10.29
C PRO A 10 -7.63 -6.98 9.03
N PHE A 11 -8.51 -7.94 8.75
CA PHE A 11 -9.46 -7.90 7.64
C PHE A 11 -10.91 -7.85 8.14
N ASP A 12 -11.13 -7.72 9.44
CA ASP A 12 -12.48 -7.59 9.99
C ASP A 12 -13.03 -6.20 9.70
N VAL A 13 -14.24 -6.15 9.16
CA VAL A 13 -14.99 -4.92 8.92
C VAL A 13 -16.34 -5.04 9.61
N THR A 14 -16.70 -4.02 10.37
CA THR A 14 -18.00 -3.93 11.04
C THR A 14 -18.96 -3.13 10.16
N SER A 15 -20.08 -3.73 9.74
CA SER A 15 -21.12 -2.97 9.02
C SER A 15 -21.82 -2.00 9.96
N ASN A 16 -21.90 -0.74 9.54
CA ASN A 16 -22.57 0.33 10.30
C ASN A 16 -24.09 0.11 10.39
N GLU A 17 -24.68 -0.60 9.42
CA GLU A 17 -26.13 -0.83 9.34
C GLU A 17 -26.58 -2.04 10.16
N SER A 18 -25.77 -3.11 10.18
CA SER A 18 -26.13 -4.38 10.81
C SER A 18 -25.41 -4.64 12.14
N GLY A 19 -24.36 -3.86 12.45
CA GLY A 19 -23.50 -4.07 13.61
C GLY A 19 -22.70 -5.37 13.57
N LYS A 20 -22.79 -6.13 12.47
CA LYS A 20 -22.10 -7.42 12.31
C LYS A 20 -20.69 -7.18 11.77
N THR A 21 -19.73 -7.81 12.45
CA THR A 21 -18.34 -7.91 12.00
C THR A 21 -18.22 -9.07 11.01
N TYR A 22 -17.63 -8.81 9.83
CA TYR A 22 -17.28 -9.82 8.84
C TYR A 22 -15.82 -9.71 8.46
N GLN A 23 -15.16 -10.86 8.33
CA GLN A 23 -13.80 -10.94 7.82
C GLN A 23 -13.81 -10.80 6.30
N LEU A 24 -13.07 -9.84 5.76
CA LEU A 24 -12.88 -9.66 4.33
C LEU A 24 -11.98 -10.77 3.79
N THR A 25 -12.61 -11.75 3.14
CA THR A 25 -11.89 -12.75 2.34
C THR A 25 -11.89 -12.31 0.88
N PRO A 26 -10.73 -12.09 0.25
CA PRO A 26 -10.64 -11.75 -1.16
C PRO A 26 -11.35 -12.84 -1.99
N ASN A 27 -12.30 -12.42 -2.80
CA ASN A 27 -12.97 -13.29 -3.77
C ASN A 27 -13.17 -12.51 -5.08
N SER A 28 -13.62 -13.18 -6.14
CA SER A 28 -13.79 -12.55 -7.46
C SER A 28 -14.71 -11.31 -7.46
N SER A 29 -15.61 -11.17 -6.48
CA SER A 29 -16.53 -10.04 -6.34
C SER A 29 -16.14 -9.02 -5.26
N LYS A 30 -15.14 -9.32 -4.42
CA LYS A 30 -14.67 -8.50 -3.29
C LYS A 30 -13.15 -8.35 -3.30
N SER A 31 -12.56 -8.19 -4.48
CA SER A 31 -11.16 -7.79 -4.60
C SER A 31 -11.08 -6.28 -4.85
N VAL A 32 -10.19 -5.59 -4.16
CA VAL A 32 -9.71 -4.28 -4.62
C VAL A 32 -9.08 -4.56 -5.97
N GLN A 33 -9.74 -4.16 -7.06
CA GLN A 33 -9.26 -4.46 -8.41
C GLN A 33 -7.91 -3.77 -8.60
N PRO A 34 -6.78 -4.51 -8.62
CA PRO A 34 -5.47 -3.90 -8.79
C PRO A 34 -5.39 -3.18 -10.14
N VAL A 35 -6.25 -3.57 -11.09
CA VAL A 35 -6.41 -2.98 -12.41
C VAL A 35 -6.67 -1.48 -12.35
N ALA A 36 -7.50 -0.98 -11.43
CA ALA A 36 -7.75 0.47 -11.32
C ALA A 36 -6.47 1.20 -10.90
N LEU A 37 -5.74 0.66 -9.91
CA LEU A 37 -4.45 1.19 -9.46
C LEU A 37 -3.34 1.08 -10.52
N LEU A 38 -3.39 0.07 -11.37
CA LEU A 38 -2.44 -0.11 -12.49
C LEU A 38 -2.74 0.82 -13.68
N ARG A 39 -3.99 1.27 -13.84
CA ARG A 39 -4.35 2.30 -14.84
C ARG A 39 -3.84 3.68 -14.44
N LEU A 40 -3.73 3.94 -13.14
CA LEU A 40 -3.11 5.15 -12.63
C LEU A 40 -1.62 5.16 -12.96
N SER A 41 -1.11 6.32 -13.44
CA SER A 41 0.31 6.51 -13.75
C SER A 41 1.23 6.53 -12.50
N VAL A 42 0.69 6.21 -11.33
CA VAL A 42 1.36 6.19 -10.02
C VAL A 42 2.57 5.24 -10.00
N PHE A 43 2.53 4.16 -10.77
CA PHE A 43 3.61 3.16 -10.84
C PHE A 43 4.51 3.28 -12.08
N THR A 44 4.42 4.37 -12.85
CA THR A 44 5.28 4.53 -14.04
C THR A 44 6.74 4.75 -13.64
N PRO A 45 7.71 4.08 -14.28
CA PRO A 45 9.13 4.26 -13.97
C PRO A 45 9.56 5.72 -14.10
N VAL A 46 10.23 6.26 -13.08
CA VAL A 46 10.91 7.56 -13.18
C VAL A 46 12.25 7.39 -13.89
N GLY A 47 12.50 8.23 -14.90
CA GLY A 47 13.82 8.33 -15.52
C GLY A 47 14.86 8.75 -14.48
N THR A 48 16.07 8.21 -14.58
CA THR A 48 17.17 8.46 -13.62
C THR A 48 17.57 9.93 -13.45
N LYS A 49 17.13 10.81 -14.36
CA LYS A 49 17.44 12.24 -14.40
C LYS A 49 16.26 13.17 -14.06
N GLU A 50 15.05 12.65 -13.87
CA GLU A 50 13.93 13.54 -13.53
C GLU A 50 14.04 13.97 -12.06
N ASN A 51 13.96 15.28 -11.82
CA ASN A 51 14.04 15.88 -10.49
C ASN A 51 13.07 15.17 -9.53
N ARG A 52 13.63 14.50 -8.52
CA ARG A 52 12.90 13.75 -7.48
C ARG A 52 12.00 14.63 -6.61
N ASP A 53 12.12 15.94 -6.72
CA ASP A 53 11.35 16.94 -5.97
C ASP A 53 10.15 17.51 -6.75
N ARG A 54 9.85 17.02 -7.95
CA ARG A 54 8.60 17.43 -8.60
C ARG A 54 7.44 16.74 -7.88
N ASN A 55 6.61 17.54 -7.21
CA ASN A 55 5.28 17.15 -6.77
C ASN A 55 4.54 16.61 -7.99
N PHE A 56 4.44 15.29 -8.05
CA PHE A 56 3.73 14.58 -9.10
C PHE A 56 2.27 14.55 -8.68
N GLU A 57 1.42 15.11 -9.52
CA GLU A 57 -0.03 15.08 -9.36
C GLU A 57 -0.58 14.12 -10.41
N VAL A 58 -1.32 13.11 -9.96
CA VAL A 58 -2.13 12.24 -10.81
C VAL A 58 -3.58 12.55 -10.51
N ASP A 59 -4.30 12.96 -11.55
CA ASP A 59 -5.75 12.93 -11.52
C ASP A 59 -6.21 11.47 -11.54
N ALA A 60 -6.92 11.06 -10.50
CA ALA A 60 -7.43 9.71 -10.30
C ALA A 60 -8.95 9.70 -10.18
N SER A 61 -9.60 10.80 -10.58
CA SER A 61 -11.04 11.00 -10.43
C SER A 61 -11.82 9.94 -11.19
N ASP A 62 -11.46 9.67 -12.45
CA ASP A 62 -12.16 8.67 -13.28
C ASP A 62 -12.00 7.24 -12.72
N GLU A 63 -10.82 6.89 -12.24
CA GLU A 63 -10.54 5.56 -11.72
C GLU A 63 -11.14 5.32 -10.33
N LEU A 64 -11.09 6.31 -9.44
CA LEU A 64 -11.42 6.13 -8.03
C LEU A 64 -12.85 6.57 -7.67
N SER A 65 -13.48 7.46 -8.43
CA SER A 65 -14.88 7.86 -8.20
C SER A 65 -15.87 6.69 -8.38
N CYS A 66 -15.49 5.67 -9.16
CA CYS A 66 -16.26 4.45 -9.35
C CYS A 66 -16.26 3.53 -8.12
N MET A 67 -15.37 3.75 -7.15
CA MET A 67 -15.31 2.94 -5.93
C MET A 67 -16.55 3.20 -5.07
N GLU A 68 -17.16 2.14 -4.54
CA GLU A 68 -18.39 2.23 -3.72
C GLU A 68 -18.25 3.23 -2.57
N ILE A 69 -17.09 3.24 -1.92
CA ILE A 69 -16.77 4.18 -0.85
C ILE A 69 -16.71 5.63 -1.34
N ALA A 70 -16.00 5.91 -2.43
CA ALA A 70 -15.87 7.25 -2.99
C ALA A 70 -17.22 7.82 -3.45
N ARG A 71 -18.03 6.97 -4.10
CA ARG A 71 -19.39 7.32 -4.52
C ARG A 71 -20.32 7.57 -3.35
N SER A 72 -20.21 6.78 -2.27
CA SER A 72 -21.06 6.93 -1.08
C SER A 72 -20.79 8.24 -0.34
N GLU A 73 -19.53 8.71 -0.37
CA GLU A 73 -19.11 9.96 0.26
C GLU A 73 -19.20 11.17 -0.69
N GLY A 74 -19.48 10.94 -1.97
CA GLY A 74 -19.63 11.99 -2.99
C GLY A 74 -18.30 12.57 -3.48
N TYR A 75 -17.20 11.81 -3.42
CA TYR A 75 -15.91 12.24 -3.95
C TYR A 75 -15.87 12.11 -5.48
N ASP A 76 -15.71 13.26 -6.14
CA ASP A 76 -15.66 13.41 -7.59
C ASP A 76 -14.36 14.06 -8.10
N ASP A 77 -13.68 14.86 -7.29
CA ASP A 77 -12.32 15.37 -7.54
C ASP A 77 -11.29 14.62 -6.67
N ILE A 78 -10.59 13.65 -7.27
CA ILE A 78 -9.64 12.78 -6.56
C ILE A 78 -8.25 12.93 -7.17
N LYS A 79 -7.34 13.49 -6.38
CA LYS A 79 -5.95 13.75 -6.79
C LYS A 79 -4.96 13.05 -5.90
N ILE A 80 -3.97 12.40 -6.51
CA ILE A 80 -2.85 11.80 -5.82
C ILE A 80 -1.63 12.70 -6.01
N THR A 81 -1.19 13.34 -4.94
CA THR A 81 -0.02 14.23 -4.94
C THR A 81 1.14 13.62 -4.15
N GLY A 82 2.37 13.78 -4.63
CA GLY A 82 3.56 13.44 -3.85
C GLY A 82 4.80 13.20 -4.70
N VAL A 83 5.84 12.67 -4.09
CA VAL A 83 7.03 12.23 -4.83
C VAL A 83 6.66 10.98 -5.62
N LYS A 84 6.99 10.97 -6.91
CA LYS A 84 6.69 9.82 -7.78
C LYS A 84 7.37 8.56 -7.26
N LEU A 85 6.57 7.49 -7.12
CA LEU A 85 7.01 6.20 -6.62
C LEU A 85 8.01 5.56 -7.58
N SER A 86 8.96 4.80 -7.02
CA SER A 86 10.01 4.14 -7.78
C SER A 86 9.67 2.67 -7.87
N MET A 87 9.09 2.24 -9.00
CA MET A 87 8.66 0.85 -9.21
C MET A 87 9.71 -0.18 -8.79
N SER A 88 11.01 0.11 -9.01
CA SER A 88 12.10 -0.76 -8.54
C SER A 88 12.21 -0.86 -7.01
N THR A 89 12.02 0.26 -6.31
CA THR A 89 11.99 0.32 -4.84
C THR A 89 10.73 -0.34 -4.30
N ASP A 90 9.57 -0.02 -4.88
CA ASP A 90 8.27 -0.56 -4.45
C ASP A 90 8.22 -2.08 -4.62
N PHE A 91 8.65 -2.59 -5.78
CA PHE A 91 8.72 -4.02 -6.04
C PHE A 91 9.64 -4.74 -5.05
N LYS A 92 10.82 -4.18 -4.78
CA LYS A 92 11.76 -4.71 -3.77
C LYS A 92 11.16 -4.69 -2.36
N CYS A 93 10.46 -3.62 -1.99
CA CYS A 93 9.74 -3.53 -0.73
C CYS A 93 8.68 -4.65 -0.62
N TRP A 94 7.91 -4.85 -1.69
CA TRP A 94 6.89 -5.91 -1.76
C TRP A 94 7.48 -7.30 -1.61
N LEU A 95 8.59 -7.60 -2.28
CA LEU A 95 9.34 -8.86 -2.07
C LEU A 95 9.82 -9.00 -0.63
N GLY A 96 10.28 -7.91 -0.02
CA GLY A 96 10.68 -7.88 1.38
C GLY A 96 9.53 -8.20 2.32
N ILE A 97 8.32 -7.67 2.05
CA ILE A 97 7.11 -7.96 2.81
C ILE A 97 6.74 -9.44 2.69
N ILE A 98 6.67 -10.00 1.47
CA ILE A 98 6.39 -11.43 1.25
C ILE A 98 7.41 -12.28 2.03
N MET A 99 8.69 -11.94 1.94
CA MET A 99 9.77 -12.68 2.61
C MET A 99 9.64 -12.61 4.14
N ALA A 100 9.29 -11.44 4.69
CA ALA A 100 9.07 -11.26 6.12
C ALA A 100 7.93 -12.15 6.62
N PHE A 101 6.79 -12.14 5.93
CA PHE A 101 5.65 -13.00 6.26
C PHE A 101 5.93 -14.48 6.01
N SER A 102 6.70 -14.83 4.98
CA SER A 102 7.14 -16.21 4.75
C SER A 102 8.06 -16.73 5.86
N LYS A 103 8.89 -15.86 6.44
CA LYS A 103 9.85 -16.23 7.49
C LYS A 103 9.21 -16.27 8.88
N TYR A 104 8.39 -15.27 9.20
CA TYR A 104 7.84 -15.08 10.55
C TYR A 104 6.41 -15.57 10.71
N GLY A 105 5.73 -15.90 9.61
CA GLY A 105 4.34 -16.31 9.59
C GLY A 105 3.38 -15.14 9.85
N PHE A 106 2.10 -15.48 9.92
CA PHE A 106 0.99 -14.57 10.20
C PHE A 106 0.48 -14.75 11.64
N THR A 107 1.39 -14.93 12.60
CA THR A 107 1.02 -15.17 14.01
C THR A 107 0.45 -13.91 14.69
N SER A 108 0.65 -12.73 14.09
CA SER A 108 0.16 -11.44 14.56
C SER A 108 -0.16 -10.53 13.37
N GLU A 109 -0.99 -9.51 13.61
CA GLU A 109 -1.32 -8.46 12.64
C GLU A 109 -0.11 -7.61 12.22
N LYS A 110 0.99 -7.70 12.97
CA LYS A 110 2.23 -6.99 12.70
C LYS A 110 3.45 -7.89 12.86
N ILE A 111 4.46 -7.66 12.01
CA ILE A 111 5.81 -8.21 12.18
C ILE A 111 6.72 -7.06 12.62
N THR A 112 7.47 -7.28 13.69
CA THR A 112 8.48 -6.31 14.16
C THR A 112 9.87 -6.81 13.80
N LEU A 113 10.59 -6.04 13.00
CA LEU A 113 11.96 -6.35 12.60
C LEU A 113 12.79 -5.08 12.46
N THR A 114 14.10 -5.23 12.52
CA THR A 114 15.01 -4.08 12.34
C THR A 114 15.02 -3.63 10.88
N PHE A 115 15.26 -2.34 10.63
CA PHE A 115 15.40 -1.83 9.26
C PHE A 115 16.47 -2.59 8.46
N ASN A 116 17.60 -2.93 9.09
CA ASN A 116 18.67 -3.67 8.40
C ASN A 116 18.22 -5.06 7.97
N GLU A 117 17.43 -5.73 8.80
CA GLU A 117 16.87 -7.02 8.46
C GLU A 117 15.86 -6.90 7.31
N PHE A 118 14.96 -5.93 7.38
CA PHE A 118 13.97 -5.71 6.33
C PHE A 118 14.62 -5.32 5.00
N ALA A 119 15.62 -4.43 5.04
CA ALA A 119 16.37 -4.00 3.87
C ALA A 119 17.05 -5.17 3.16
N LYS A 120 17.60 -6.14 3.91
CA LYS A 120 18.16 -7.37 3.33
C LYS A 120 17.08 -8.22 2.66
N MET A 121 15.89 -8.32 3.27
CA MET A 121 14.74 -9.02 2.66
C MET A 121 14.28 -8.33 1.37
N CYS A 122 14.43 -7.00 1.27
CA CYS A 122 14.19 -6.23 0.04
C CYS A 122 15.31 -6.40 -1.02
N GLY A 123 16.29 -7.28 -0.80
CA GLY A 123 17.41 -7.51 -1.73
C GLY A 123 18.47 -6.41 -1.73
N ILE A 124 18.54 -5.59 -0.69
CA ILE A 124 19.57 -4.54 -0.56
C ILE A 124 20.84 -5.15 0.03
N SER A 125 21.96 -5.00 -0.65
CA SER A 125 23.25 -5.45 -0.13
C SER A 125 23.62 -4.68 1.13
N SER A 126 24.29 -5.32 2.08
CA SER A 126 24.70 -4.69 3.36
C SER A 126 25.47 -3.39 3.18
N THR A 127 26.28 -3.28 2.12
CA THR A 127 27.04 -2.07 1.75
C THR A 127 26.17 -0.88 1.35
N ASN A 128 24.95 -1.15 0.88
CA ASN A 128 23.99 -0.14 0.43
C ASN A 128 22.98 0.24 1.53
N ILE A 129 23.04 -0.36 2.72
CA ILE A 129 22.16 -0.02 3.85
C ILE A 129 22.76 1.19 4.58
N ASN A 130 22.40 2.38 4.12
CA ASN A 130 22.90 3.65 4.65
C ASN A 130 21.76 4.66 4.85
N LYS A 131 22.09 5.85 5.37
CA LYS A 131 21.12 6.93 5.64
C LYS A 131 20.30 7.31 4.39
N ARG A 132 20.92 7.29 3.20
CA ARG A 132 20.22 7.60 1.94
C ARG A 132 19.19 6.54 1.59
N THR A 133 19.52 5.26 1.75
CA THR A 133 18.58 4.16 1.52
C THR A 133 17.44 4.21 2.52
N ARG A 134 17.74 4.52 3.79
CA ARG A 134 16.72 4.67 4.83
C ARG A 134 15.80 5.87 4.62
N ALA A 135 16.24 6.91 3.92
CA ALA A 135 15.38 8.04 3.54
C ALA A 135 14.50 7.77 2.31
N ARG A 136 14.71 6.62 1.62
CA ARG A 136 13.94 6.22 0.44
C ARG A 136 12.90 5.14 0.71
N PHE A 137 12.97 4.50 1.87
CA PHE A 137 12.03 3.50 2.39
C PHE A 137 11.25 4.14 3.53
#